data_AF-A0A245ZTM7-F1
#
_entry.id   AF-A0A245ZTM7-F1
#
_cell.length_a   1.000
_cell.length_b   1.000
_cell.length_c   1.000
_cell.angle_alpha   90.00
_cell.angle_beta   90.00
_cell.angle_gamma   90.00
#
_symmetry.space_group_name_H-M   'P 1'
#
loop_
_entity.id
_entity.type
_entity.pdbx_description
1 polymer ?
#
loop_
_entity_poly.entity_id
_entity_poly.type
_entity_poly.pdbx_seq_one_letter_code
_entity_poly.pdbx_strand_id
1 'polypeptide(L)'
;MDEKLTDSVAGGHCSREKHEVVRQAAVYASGVLNMAGDPAMHQLVEHAAREFHVPVAAVSVVDRDRQWFPVSIGMDVPETAREVSFCAHAIEQPHEILTVLDASRDPRFCANPLVTGASHFRFYLGCPILDRSGLALGSLCVIDVQPRAQVETGEYERLRELAQKAANLIAYVEVSTTDLKHAGDSIGEQIEDLIRAGDDSVVGELDAMLRRIERQEEKLRRQRKG
;
A
#
# COMPACT_ATOMS: atom_id res chain seq x y z
N MET A 1 -41.60 18.89 -14.68
CA MET A 1 -41.53 18.83 -13.20
C MET A 1 -40.53 17.75 -12.89
N ASP A 2 -39.26 18.14 -12.91
CA ASP A 2 -38.10 17.29 -12.65
C ASP A 2 -37.75 17.44 -11.17
N GLU A 3 -37.87 16.36 -10.41
CA GLU A 3 -37.24 16.27 -9.09
C GLU A 3 -37.10 14.79 -8.71
N LYS A 4 -35.87 14.28 -8.82
CA LYS A 4 -35.20 13.28 -7.95
C LYS A 4 -34.16 12.50 -8.73
N LEU A 5 -32.92 13.02 -8.73
CA LEU A 5 -31.74 12.18 -8.99
C LEU A 5 -30.47 12.77 -8.35
N THR A 6 -30.42 12.93 -7.03
CA THR A 6 -29.17 13.18 -6.30
C THR A 6 -29.26 12.67 -4.87
N ASP A 7 -29.07 11.36 -4.62
CA ASP A 7 -28.73 10.89 -3.27
C ASP A 7 -28.05 9.50 -3.24
N SER A 8 -27.02 9.27 -4.07
CA SER A 8 -26.29 7.99 -4.12
C SER A 8 -24.75 8.13 -4.07
N VAL A 9 -24.21 9.35 -4.06
CA VAL A 9 -22.75 9.58 -4.15
C VAL A 9 -22.11 9.81 -2.77
N ALA A 10 -22.87 10.32 -1.79
CA ALA A 10 -22.34 10.62 -0.45
C ALA A 10 -21.96 9.37 0.37
N GLY A 11 -22.68 8.26 0.18
CA GLY A 11 -22.45 7.01 0.95
C GLY A 11 -21.15 6.28 0.61
N GLY A 12 -20.67 6.37 -0.64
CA GLY A 12 -19.44 5.68 -1.08
C GLY A 12 -18.15 6.46 -0.78
N HIS A 13 -18.24 7.79 -0.69
CA HIS A 13 -17.09 8.64 -0.35
C HIS A 13 -16.71 8.50 1.13
N CYS A 14 -17.71 8.56 2.02
CA CYS A 14 -17.54 8.43 3.46
C CYS A 14 -16.99 7.05 3.88
N SER A 15 -17.44 5.95 3.25
CA SER A 15 -16.90 4.61 3.52
C SER A 15 -15.46 4.44 3.06
N ARG A 16 -15.09 5.08 1.94
CA ARG A 16 -13.74 5.02 1.38
C ARG A 16 -12.73 5.80 2.25
N GLU A 17 -13.13 6.96 2.75
CA GLU A 17 -12.33 7.75 3.69
C GLU A 17 -12.10 6.98 5.00
N LYS A 18 -13.15 6.33 5.52
CA LYS A 18 -13.06 5.47 6.72
C LYS A 18 -12.10 4.31 6.54
N HIS A 19 -12.21 3.59 5.42
CA HIS A 19 -11.29 2.50 5.11
C HIS A 19 -9.85 3.00 4.99
N GLU A 20 -9.64 4.19 4.44
CA GLU A 20 -8.30 4.77 4.32
C GLU A 20 -7.67 5.08 5.68
N VAL A 21 -8.43 5.63 6.63
CA VAL A 21 -7.93 5.90 8.00
C VAL A 21 -7.45 4.60 8.65
N VAL A 22 -8.26 3.55 8.62
CA VAL A 22 -7.92 2.23 9.20
C VAL A 22 -6.73 1.59 8.49
N ARG A 23 -6.68 1.68 7.16
CA ARG A 23 -5.56 1.18 6.35
C ARG A 23 -4.26 1.93 6.67
N GLN A 24 -4.32 3.25 6.82
CA GLN A 24 -3.16 4.06 7.16
C GLN A 24 -2.62 3.74 8.56
N ALA A 25 -3.51 3.50 9.53
CA ALA A 25 -3.12 3.00 10.85
C ALA A 25 -2.39 1.65 10.75
N ALA A 26 -2.83 0.75 9.86
CA ALA A 26 -2.16 -0.54 9.62
C ALA A 26 -0.75 -0.37 9.03
N VAL A 27 -0.52 0.62 8.15
CA VAL A 27 0.83 0.96 7.65
C VAL A 27 1.76 1.30 8.81
N TYR A 28 1.34 2.18 9.72
CA TYR A 28 2.16 2.53 10.89
C TYR A 28 2.41 1.34 11.82
N ALA A 29 1.39 0.53 12.07
CA ALA A 29 1.49 -0.63 12.94
C ALA A 29 2.37 -1.76 12.38
N SER A 30 2.57 -1.81 11.06
CA SER A 30 3.24 -2.92 10.38
C SER A 30 4.77 -2.91 10.50
N GLY A 31 5.37 -1.75 10.76
CA GLY A 31 6.83 -1.56 10.72
C GLY A 31 7.43 -1.51 9.31
N VAL A 32 6.61 -1.60 8.25
CA VAL A 32 7.09 -1.61 6.85
C VAL A 32 7.92 -0.38 6.49
N LEU A 33 7.62 0.78 7.08
CA LEU A 33 8.32 2.04 6.83
C LEU A 33 9.81 2.01 7.27
N ASN A 34 10.23 0.99 8.02
CA ASN A 34 11.62 0.80 8.43
C ASN A 34 12.41 -0.16 7.55
N MET A 35 11.78 -0.69 6.49
CA MET A 35 12.38 -1.71 5.62
C MET A 35 13.12 -1.13 4.41
N ALA A 36 13.58 0.13 4.52
CA ALA A 36 14.35 0.79 3.47
C ALA A 36 15.62 -0.02 3.16
N GLY A 37 15.75 -0.49 1.92
CA GLY A 37 16.91 -1.28 1.49
C GLY A 37 17.01 -2.66 2.16
N ASP A 38 15.92 -3.21 2.70
CA ASP A 38 15.92 -4.54 3.30
C ASP A 38 16.43 -5.60 2.28
N PRO A 39 17.48 -6.38 2.62
CA PRO A 39 18.09 -7.31 1.65
C PRO A 39 17.15 -8.40 1.16
N ALA A 40 16.24 -8.89 2.01
CA ALA A 40 15.30 -9.94 1.62
C ALA A 40 14.21 -9.39 0.69
N MET A 41 13.72 -8.17 0.96
CA MET A 41 12.85 -7.46 0.03
C MET A 41 13.54 -7.16 -1.30
N HIS A 42 14.82 -6.78 -1.27
CA HIS A 42 15.58 -6.53 -2.49
C HIS A 42 15.67 -7.77 -3.37
N GLN A 43 16.07 -8.91 -2.81
CA GLN A 43 16.10 -10.18 -3.54
C GLN A 43 14.74 -10.57 -4.10
N LEU A 44 13.66 -10.29 -3.36
CA LEU A 44 12.29 -10.54 -3.82
C LEU A 44 11.91 -9.66 -5.02
N VAL A 45 12.23 -8.37 -4.99
CA VAL A 45 11.95 -7.42 -6.07
C VAL A 45 12.80 -7.73 -7.31
N GLU A 46 14.08 -8.06 -7.15
CA GLU A 46 14.94 -8.52 -8.23
C GLU A 46 14.41 -9.82 -8.87
N HIS A 47 13.90 -10.75 -8.05
CA HIS A 47 13.27 -11.95 -8.56
C HIS A 47 12.01 -11.63 -9.36
N ALA A 48 11.16 -10.72 -8.87
CA ALA A 48 9.98 -10.27 -9.60
C ALA A 48 10.35 -9.64 -10.95
N ALA A 49 11.35 -8.75 -11.01
CA ALA A 49 11.78 -8.14 -12.26
C ALA A 49 12.22 -9.20 -13.30
N ARG A 50 13.02 -10.19 -12.86
CA ARG A 50 13.50 -11.28 -13.72
C ARG A 50 12.39 -12.22 -14.17
N GLU A 51 11.54 -12.66 -13.24
CA GLU A 51 10.44 -13.60 -13.50
C GLU A 51 9.47 -13.05 -14.55
N PHE A 52 9.18 -11.76 -14.45
CA PHE A 52 8.24 -11.08 -15.36
C PHE A 52 8.93 -10.47 -16.58
N HIS A 53 10.27 -10.57 -16.69
CA HIS A 53 11.07 -10.01 -17.79
C HIS A 53 10.81 -8.52 -18.01
N VAL A 54 10.76 -7.74 -16.93
CA VAL A 54 10.50 -6.30 -16.95
C VAL A 54 11.71 -5.50 -16.48
N PRO A 55 11.86 -4.24 -16.93
CA PRO A 55 12.92 -3.37 -16.44
C PRO A 55 12.69 -2.86 -15.01
N VAL A 56 11.44 -2.86 -14.54
CA VAL A 56 11.07 -2.25 -13.26
C VAL A 56 10.22 -3.19 -12.42
N ALA A 57 10.59 -3.34 -11.15
CA ALA A 57 9.75 -3.95 -10.13
C ALA A 57 9.94 -3.21 -8.80
N ALA A 58 8.93 -3.22 -7.94
CA ALA A 58 9.03 -2.58 -6.63
C ALA A 58 8.10 -3.22 -5.61
N VAL A 59 8.55 -3.23 -4.35
CA VAL A 59 7.62 -3.18 -3.22
C VAL A 59 7.31 -1.70 -2.98
N SER A 60 6.03 -1.37 -3.01
CA SER A 60 5.53 -0.01 -2.85
C SER A 60 4.61 0.04 -1.65
N VAL A 61 4.77 1.03 -0.78
CA VAL A 61 3.90 1.32 0.37
C VAL A 61 3.13 2.61 0.09
N VAL A 62 1.82 2.61 0.34
CA VAL A 62 1.01 3.83 0.21
C VAL A 62 0.85 4.44 1.61
N ASP A 63 1.46 5.60 1.81
CA ASP A 63 1.54 6.29 3.10
C ASP A 63 1.07 7.73 2.94
N ARG A 64 -0.10 8.06 3.50
CA ARG A 64 -0.76 9.36 3.41
C ARG A 64 -0.86 9.87 1.97
N ASP A 65 -0.08 10.88 1.62
CA ASP A 65 -0.03 11.61 0.36
C ASP A 65 1.12 11.16 -0.55
N ARG A 66 1.88 10.12 -0.15
CA ARG A 66 2.98 9.56 -0.93
C ARG A 66 2.85 8.06 -1.20
N GLN A 67 3.57 7.65 -2.23
CA GLN A 67 3.94 6.28 -2.52
C GLN A 67 5.42 6.15 -2.22
N TRP A 68 5.77 5.39 -1.18
CA TRP A 68 7.14 5.17 -0.74
C TRP A 68 7.65 3.80 -1.21
N PHE A 69 8.93 3.74 -1.62
CA PHE A 69 9.57 2.53 -2.12
C PHE A 69 10.63 2.05 -1.11
N PRO A 70 10.30 1.10 -0.21
CA PRO A 70 11.33 0.47 0.62
C PRO A 70 12.43 -0.16 -0.25
N VAL A 71 12.01 -0.81 -1.34
CA VAL A 71 12.92 -1.35 -2.36
C VAL A 71 12.28 -1.30 -3.74
N SER A 72 13.06 -0.86 -4.73
CA SER A 72 12.73 -0.85 -6.15
C SER A 72 13.94 -1.27 -6.99
N ILE A 73 13.67 -1.76 -8.21
CA ILE A 73 14.65 -1.99 -9.26
C ILE A 73 14.21 -1.20 -10.48
N GLY A 74 15.14 -0.54 -11.16
CA GLY A 74 14.86 0.28 -12.34
C GLY A 74 14.15 1.62 -12.03
N MET A 75 14.11 2.04 -10.76
CA MET A 75 13.62 3.35 -10.33
C MET A 75 14.63 4.02 -9.40
N ASP A 76 15.03 5.24 -9.72
CA ASP A 76 16.04 6.00 -8.95
C ASP A 76 15.42 6.97 -7.92
N VAL A 77 14.11 6.87 -7.68
CA VAL A 77 13.39 7.73 -6.73
C VAL A 77 12.92 6.92 -5.52
N PRO A 78 13.09 7.44 -4.29
CA PRO A 78 12.67 6.74 -3.06
C PRO A 78 11.16 6.84 -2.82
N GLU A 79 10.49 7.80 -3.45
CA GLU A 79 9.05 7.99 -3.35
C GLU A 79 8.49 8.78 -4.55
N THR A 80 7.17 8.74 -4.71
CA THR A 80 6.38 9.56 -5.64
C THR A 80 5.13 10.08 -4.93
N ALA A 81 4.48 11.11 -5.48
CA ALA A 81 3.19 11.55 -4.95
C ALA A 81 2.13 10.46 -5.12
N ARG A 82 1.24 10.28 -4.13
CA ARG A 82 0.18 9.26 -4.18
C ARG A 82 -0.78 9.45 -5.35
N GLU A 83 -1.04 10.70 -5.71
CA GLU A 83 -1.95 11.05 -6.81
C GLU A 83 -1.51 10.51 -8.18
N VAL A 84 -0.21 10.34 -8.40
CA VAL A 84 0.34 9.76 -9.65
C VAL A 84 0.59 8.25 -9.54
N SER A 85 0.25 7.64 -8.41
CA SER A 85 0.57 6.24 -8.11
C SER A 85 -0.38 5.24 -8.76
N PHE A 86 0.18 4.29 -9.51
CA PHE A 86 -0.54 3.08 -9.91
C PHE A 86 -0.89 2.20 -8.70
N CYS A 87 0.03 2.11 -7.74
CA CYS A 87 -0.14 1.30 -6.53
C CYS A 87 -1.28 1.83 -5.64
N ALA A 88 -1.50 3.14 -5.59
CA ALA A 88 -2.63 3.73 -4.88
C ALA A 88 -3.97 3.27 -5.45
N HIS A 89 -4.05 3.03 -6.77
CA HIS A 89 -5.23 2.43 -7.40
C HIS A 89 -5.32 0.93 -7.12
N ALA A 90 -4.19 0.23 -7.07
CA ALA A 90 -4.17 -1.21 -6.79
C ALA A 90 -4.73 -1.54 -5.40
N ILE A 91 -4.42 -0.74 -4.38
CA ILE A 91 -4.90 -0.97 -3.01
C ILE A 91 -6.39 -0.69 -2.82
N GLU A 92 -7.06 -0.03 -3.77
CA GLU A 92 -8.51 0.22 -3.69
C GLU A 92 -9.33 -1.08 -3.80
N GLN A 93 -8.76 -2.11 -4.42
CA GLN A 93 -9.33 -3.46 -4.52
C GLN A 93 -8.34 -4.45 -3.89
N PRO A 94 -8.28 -4.57 -2.55
CA PRO A 94 -7.21 -5.28 -1.84
C PRO A 94 -7.10 -6.77 -2.20
N HIS A 95 -8.12 -7.37 -2.81
CA HIS A 95 -8.14 -8.78 -3.19
C HIS A 95 -7.98 -9.02 -4.69
N GLU A 96 -7.76 -7.96 -5.48
CA GLU A 96 -7.63 -8.03 -6.93
C GLU A 96 -6.25 -7.56 -7.38
N ILE A 97 -5.75 -8.17 -8.46
CA ILE A 97 -4.55 -7.68 -9.13
C ILE A 97 -4.99 -6.58 -10.10
N LEU A 98 -4.33 -5.43 -10.00
CA LEU A 98 -4.50 -4.36 -10.97
C LEU A 98 -3.64 -4.67 -12.21
N THR A 99 -4.30 -4.94 -13.34
CA THR A 99 -3.67 -5.10 -14.65
C THR A 99 -3.89 -3.86 -15.50
N VAL A 100 -2.80 -3.32 -16.05
CA VAL A 100 -2.81 -2.26 -17.05
C VAL A 100 -1.92 -2.72 -18.21
N LEU A 101 -2.55 -3.10 -19.32
CA LEU A 101 -1.85 -3.62 -20.50
C LEU A 101 -1.14 -2.52 -21.30
N ASP A 102 -1.74 -1.33 -21.33
CA ASP A 102 -1.18 -0.12 -21.93
C ASP A 102 -1.74 1.13 -21.23
N ALA A 103 -0.93 1.73 -20.36
CA ALA A 103 -1.26 2.89 -19.55
C ALA A 103 -1.52 4.14 -20.39
N SER A 104 -1.00 4.21 -21.63
CA SER A 104 -1.31 5.33 -22.54
C SER A 104 -2.75 5.28 -23.05
N ARG A 105 -3.40 4.12 -22.97
CA ARG A 105 -4.79 3.88 -23.39
C ARG A 105 -5.75 3.70 -22.23
N ASP A 106 -5.23 3.53 -21.01
CA ASP A 106 -6.03 3.38 -19.81
C ASP A 106 -6.52 4.77 -19.34
N PRO A 107 -7.84 5.02 -19.25
CA PRO A 107 -8.38 6.33 -18.86
C PRO A 107 -7.91 6.81 -17.48
N ARG A 108 -7.49 5.89 -16.60
CA ARG A 108 -6.97 6.23 -15.26
C ARG A 108 -5.56 6.80 -15.31
N PHE A 109 -4.78 6.44 -16.33
CA PHE A 109 -3.34 6.69 -16.38
C PHE A 109 -2.86 7.41 -17.64
N CYS A 110 -3.69 7.58 -18.67
CA CYS A 110 -3.25 8.12 -19.95
C CYS A 110 -2.70 9.56 -19.88
N ALA A 111 -3.13 10.36 -18.89
CA ALA A 111 -2.63 11.69 -18.61
C ALA A 111 -1.57 11.73 -17.48
N ASN A 112 -1.25 10.59 -16.86
CA ASN A 112 -0.35 10.52 -15.71
C ASN A 112 1.09 10.90 -16.12
N PRO A 113 1.80 11.75 -15.35
CA PRO A 113 3.20 12.12 -15.63
C PRO A 113 4.18 10.94 -15.77
N LEU A 114 3.93 9.81 -15.08
CA LEU A 114 4.74 8.60 -15.20
C LEU A 114 4.55 7.89 -16.55
N VAL A 115 3.47 8.21 -17.26
CA VAL A 115 3.13 7.67 -18.59
C VAL A 115 3.52 8.64 -19.69
N THR A 116 3.24 9.94 -19.52
CA THR A 116 3.46 10.98 -20.54
C THR A 116 4.86 11.59 -20.49
N GLY A 117 5.53 11.51 -19.34
CA GLY A 117 6.87 12.04 -19.12
C GLY A 117 7.99 11.05 -19.44
N ALA A 118 9.15 11.29 -18.83
CA ALA A 118 10.39 10.59 -19.14
C ALA A 118 10.39 9.09 -18.75
N SER A 119 9.65 8.68 -17.71
CA SER A 119 9.52 7.28 -17.31
C SER A 119 8.83 6.43 -18.37
N HIS A 120 7.86 7.02 -19.08
CA HIS A 120 7.18 6.43 -20.23
C HIS A 120 6.61 5.02 -19.93
N PHE A 121 6.07 4.80 -18.72
CA PHE A 121 5.50 3.51 -18.33
C PHE A 121 4.28 3.16 -19.19
N ARG A 122 4.19 1.89 -19.60
CA ARG A 122 3.13 1.38 -20.47
C ARG A 122 2.43 0.18 -19.87
N PHE A 123 3.17 -0.80 -19.36
CA PHE A 123 2.57 -1.95 -18.70
C PHE A 123 2.71 -1.83 -17.18
N TYR A 124 1.67 -2.21 -16.44
CA TYR A 124 1.70 -2.34 -14.99
C TYR A 124 0.91 -3.57 -14.57
N LEU A 125 1.48 -4.35 -13.66
CA LEU A 125 0.80 -5.42 -12.95
C LEU A 125 1.13 -5.29 -11.46
N GLY A 126 0.11 -5.07 -10.64
CA GLY A 126 0.27 -4.82 -9.21
C GLY A 126 -0.61 -5.72 -8.37
N CYS A 127 -0.01 -6.43 -7.42
CA CYS A 127 -0.72 -7.23 -6.43
C CYS A 127 -0.65 -6.53 -5.06
N PRO A 128 -1.78 -6.24 -4.41
CA PRO A 128 -1.80 -5.69 -3.06
C PRO A 128 -1.02 -6.56 -2.07
N ILE A 129 -0.30 -5.91 -1.17
CA ILE A 129 0.38 -6.54 -0.03
C ILE A 129 -0.50 -6.30 1.19
N LEU A 130 -1.08 -7.39 1.71
CA LEU A 130 -2.03 -7.33 2.82
C LEU A 130 -1.35 -7.63 4.15
N ASP A 131 -1.76 -6.92 5.20
CA ASP A 131 -1.42 -7.31 6.56
C ASP A 131 -2.23 -8.55 7.00
N ARG A 132 -1.99 -9.02 8.24
CA ARG A 132 -2.72 -10.17 8.81
C ARG A 132 -4.21 -9.93 9.01
N SER A 133 -4.65 -8.67 8.94
CA SER A 133 -6.05 -8.25 9.07
C SER A 133 -6.72 -8.10 7.69
N GLY A 134 -5.98 -8.29 6.60
CA GLY A 134 -6.46 -8.12 5.24
C GLY A 134 -6.40 -6.68 4.71
N LEU A 135 -5.76 -5.76 5.44
CA LEU A 135 -5.62 -4.36 5.03
C LEU A 135 -4.43 -4.18 4.09
N ALA A 136 -4.63 -3.47 2.98
CA ALA A 136 -3.59 -3.23 1.99
C ALA A 136 -2.59 -2.16 2.46
N LEU A 137 -1.36 -2.58 2.73
CA LEU A 137 -0.26 -1.68 3.09
C LEU A 137 0.29 -0.95 1.84
N GLY A 138 0.16 -1.60 0.68
CA GLY A 138 0.74 -1.20 -0.58
C GLY A 138 0.64 -2.31 -1.61
N SER A 139 1.60 -2.43 -2.53
CA SER A 139 1.61 -3.47 -3.56
C SER A 139 3.01 -3.92 -3.93
N LEU A 140 3.15 -5.19 -4.32
CA LEU A 140 4.26 -5.64 -5.15
C LEU A 140 3.85 -5.43 -6.60
N CYS A 141 4.66 -4.70 -7.37
CA CYS A 141 4.35 -4.39 -8.76
C CYS A 141 5.53 -4.63 -9.69
N VAL A 142 5.18 -4.92 -10.94
CA VAL A 142 6.09 -5.04 -12.09
C VAL A 142 5.62 -4.07 -13.18
N ILE A 143 6.56 -3.37 -13.81
CA ILE A 143 6.28 -2.25 -14.72
C ILE A 143 7.19 -2.36 -15.93
N ASP A 144 6.62 -2.12 -17.12
CA ASP A 144 7.36 -2.10 -18.38
C ASP A 144 7.12 -0.79 -19.14
N VAL A 145 8.09 -0.41 -19.97
CA VAL A 145 7.99 0.74 -20.88
C VAL A 145 7.38 0.35 -22.23
N GLN A 146 7.14 -0.94 -22.45
CA GLN A 146 6.39 -1.48 -23.58
C GLN A 146 5.01 -2.00 -23.14
N PRO A 147 3.95 -1.78 -23.92
CA PRO A 147 2.66 -2.38 -23.64
C PRO A 147 2.72 -3.91 -23.82
N ARG A 148 1.83 -4.63 -23.14
CA ARG A 148 1.65 -6.08 -23.32
C ARG A 148 0.29 -6.40 -23.92
N ALA A 149 0.23 -7.41 -24.78
CA ALA A 149 -1.03 -7.84 -25.39
C ALA A 149 -1.96 -8.53 -24.39
N GLN A 150 -1.40 -9.28 -23.44
CA GLN A 150 -2.12 -10.02 -22.40
C GLN A 150 -1.18 -10.32 -21.22
N VAL A 151 -1.76 -10.79 -20.12
CA VAL A 151 -1.06 -11.39 -18.97
C VAL A 151 -1.57 -12.82 -18.84
N GLU A 152 -0.67 -13.79 -18.76
CA GLU A 152 -1.03 -15.20 -18.68
C GLU A 152 -1.58 -15.54 -17.29
N THR A 153 -2.48 -16.54 -17.19
CA THR A 153 -3.06 -16.96 -15.90
C THR A 153 -1.99 -17.29 -14.86
N GLY A 154 -0.90 -17.96 -15.28
CA GLY A 154 0.21 -18.29 -14.39
C GLY A 154 1.00 -17.07 -13.90
N GLU A 155 1.04 -15.96 -14.65
CA GLU A 155 1.68 -14.72 -14.20
C GLU A 155 0.95 -14.11 -12.98
N TYR A 156 -0.38 -14.19 -12.95
CA TYR A 156 -1.16 -13.74 -11.80
C TYR A 156 -0.85 -14.56 -10.54
N GLU A 157 -0.75 -15.89 -10.66
CA GLU A 157 -0.43 -16.78 -9.55
C GLU A 157 0.97 -16.48 -9.00
N ARG A 158 1.97 -16.37 -9.89
CA ARG A 158 3.34 -16.03 -9.49
C ARG A 158 3.43 -14.68 -8.81
N LEU A 159 2.71 -13.66 -9.30
CA LEU A 159 2.73 -12.34 -8.64
C LEU A 159 2.09 -12.40 -7.25
N ARG A 160 0.98 -13.15 -7.08
CA ARG A 160 0.36 -13.35 -5.76
C ARG A 160 1.32 -14.04 -4.78
N GLU A 161 2.02 -15.07 -5.23
CA GLU A 161 3.01 -15.75 -4.39
C GLU A 161 4.13 -14.82 -3.93
N LEU A 162 4.64 -13.97 -4.83
CA LEU A 162 5.66 -12.98 -4.49
C LEU A 162 5.10 -11.90 -3.55
N ALA A 163 3.88 -11.41 -3.76
CA ALA A 163 3.25 -10.46 -2.86
C ALA A 163 3.01 -11.05 -1.47
N GLN A 164 2.64 -12.34 -1.38
CA GLN A 164 2.51 -13.05 -0.11
C GLN A 164 3.87 -13.20 0.59
N LYS A 165 4.96 -13.45 -0.16
CA LYS A 165 6.32 -13.43 0.41
C LYS A 165 6.67 -12.04 0.97
N ALA A 166 6.33 -10.96 0.27
CA ALA A 166 6.51 -9.60 0.78
C ALA A 166 5.72 -9.36 2.08
N ALA A 167 4.44 -9.77 2.11
CA ALA A 167 3.59 -9.68 3.31
C ALA A 167 4.20 -10.45 4.48
N ASN A 168 4.75 -11.64 4.23
CA ASN A 168 5.41 -12.43 5.26
C ASN A 168 6.67 -11.72 5.79
N LEU A 169 7.52 -11.16 4.91
CA LEU A 169 8.70 -10.39 5.34
C LEU A 169 8.30 -9.21 6.25
N ILE A 170 7.27 -8.46 5.88
CA ILE A 170 6.73 -7.36 6.70
C ILE A 170 6.24 -7.89 8.04
N ALA A 171 5.52 -9.01 8.05
CA ALA A 171 4.96 -9.58 9.27
C ALA A 171 6.02 -10.01 10.31
N TYR A 172 7.28 -10.19 9.90
CA TYR A 172 8.43 -10.57 10.72
C TYR A 172 9.43 -9.44 10.99
N VAL A 173 9.22 -8.23 10.44
CA VAL A 173 10.13 -7.11 10.71
C VAL A 173 10.15 -6.80 12.21
N GLU A 174 11.34 -6.65 12.77
CA GLU A 174 11.48 -6.21 14.15
C GLU A 174 11.06 -4.74 14.25
N VAL A 175 9.99 -4.50 15.00
CA VAL A 175 9.50 -3.14 15.25
C VAL A 175 10.12 -2.64 16.55
N SER A 176 10.78 -1.48 16.52
CA SER A 176 11.36 -0.91 17.73
C SER A 176 10.26 -0.33 18.63
N THR A 177 10.55 -0.17 19.93
CA THR A 177 9.63 0.53 20.85
C THR A 177 9.33 1.96 20.39
N THR A 178 10.30 2.61 19.74
CA THR A 178 10.13 3.96 19.20
C THR A 178 9.12 3.97 18.07
N ASP A 179 9.18 2.98 17.17
CA ASP A 179 8.24 2.87 16.04
C ASP A 179 6.83 2.56 16.51
N LEU A 180 6.69 1.63 17.47
CA LEU A 180 5.40 1.34 18.08
C LEU A 180 4.82 2.57 18.77
N LYS A 181 5.66 3.35 19.46
CA LYS A 181 5.20 4.60 20.07
C LYS A 181 4.71 5.59 19.00
N HIS A 182 5.49 5.84 17.94
CA HIS A 182 5.06 6.73 16.86
C HIS A 182 3.79 6.25 16.16
N ALA A 183 3.64 4.94 15.97
CA ALA A 183 2.42 4.36 15.43
C ALA A 183 1.23 4.57 16.38
N GLY A 184 1.44 4.37 17.69
CA GLY A 184 0.43 4.65 18.72
C GLY A 184 0.01 6.11 18.75
N ASP A 185 0.99 7.03 18.76
CA ASP A 185 0.75 8.48 18.72
C ASP A 185 -0.05 8.86 17.45
N SER A 186 0.33 8.34 16.28
CA SER A 186 -0.36 8.59 15.01
C SER A 186 -1.79 8.05 14.96
N ILE A 187 -2.07 6.92 15.62
CA ILE A 187 -3.44 6.37 15.73
C ILE A 187 -4.26 7.17 16.74
N GLY A 188 -3.65 7.58 17.85
CA GLY A 188 -4.29 8.44 18.85
C GLY A 188 -4.75 9.77 18.25
N GLU A 189 -3.88 10.45 17.49
CA GLU A 189 -4.22 11.68 16.76
C GLU A 189 -5.41 11.48 15.81
N GLN A 190 -5.44 10.38 15.06
CA GLN A 190 -6.56 10.06 14.17
C GLN A 190 -7.88 9.84 14.93
N ILE A 191 -7.84 9.18 16.09
CA ILE A 191 -9.02 9.01 16.95
C ILE A 191 -9.51 10.38 17.44
N GLU A 192 -8.62 11.25 17.91
CA GLU A 192 -8.98 12.59 18.39
C GLU A 192 -9.61 13.46 17.30
N ASP A 193 -9.05 13.42 16.08
CA ASP A 193 -9.56 14.15 14.93
C ASP A 193 -10.96 13.66 14.51
N LEU A 194 -11.18 12.34 14.52
CA LEU A 194 -12.49 11.74 14.24
C LEU A 194 -13.54 12.14 15.29
N ILE A 195 -13.20 12.07 16.58
CA ILE A 195 -14.09 12.52 17.65
C ILE A 195 -14.40 14.01 17.51
N ARG A 196 -13.41 14.85 17.17
CA ARG A 196 -13.61 16.29 16.93
C ARG A 196 -14.53 16.55 15.74
N ALA A 197 -14.44 15.72 14.70
CA ALA A 197 -15.32 15.76 13.54
C ALA A 197 -16.72 15.16 13.81
N GLY A 198 -16.93 14.50 14.96
CA GLY A 198 -18.17 13.80 15.29
C GLY A 198 -18.39 12.52 14.48
N ASP A 199 -17.32 11.87 14.01
CA ASP A 199 -17.38 10.61 13.27
C ASP A 199 -16.80 9.44 14.07
N ASP A 200 -17.69 8.69 14.71
CA ASP A 200 -17.30 7.60 15.61
C ASP A 200 -17.15 6.25 14.88
N SER A 201 -17.35 6.23 13.56
CA SER A 201 -17.60 5.00 12.80
C SER A 201 -16.45 3.99 12.77
N VAL A 202 -15.20 4.46 12.86
CA VAL A 202 -13.99 3.61 12.90
C VAL A 202 -13.21 3.74 14.21
N VAL A 203 -13.68 4.55 15.16
CA VAL A 203 -12.99 4.81 16.43
C VAL A 203 -12.76 3.50 17.21
N GLY A 204 -13.74 2.60 17.22
CA GLY A 204 -13.60 1.30 17.88
C GLY A 204 -12.53 0.39 17.27
N GLU A 205 -12.37 0.41 15.95
CA GLU A 205 -11.34 -0.37 15.25
C GLU A 205 -9.94 0.21 15.54
N LEU A 206 -9.81 1.53 15.48
CA LEU A 206 -8.56 2.23 15.80
C LEU A 206 -8.16 2.06 17.26
N ASP A 207 -9.09 2.14 18.21
CA ASP A 207 -8.82 1.90 19.63
C ASP A 207 -8.35 0.46 19.87
N ALA A 208 -8.92 -0.52 19.17
CA ALA A 208 -8.46 -1.90 19.24
C ALA A 208 -7.03 -2.07 18.69
N MET A 209 -6.68 -1.37 17.61
CA MET A 209 -5.32 -1.33 17.07
C MET A 209 -4.34 -0.65 18.03
N LEU A 210 -4.71 0.52 18.57
CA LEU A 210 -3.90 1.26 19.54
C LEU A 210 -3.54 0.40 20.75
N ARG A 211 -4.54 -0.23 21.37
CA ARG A 211 -4.32 -1.13 22.51
C ARG A 211 -3.41 -2.31 22.18
N ARG A 212 -3.43 -2.80 20.93
CA ARG A 212 -2.53 -3.88 20.49
C ARG A 212 -1.09 -3.39 20.41
N ILE A 213 -0.87 -2.20 19.86
CA ILE A 213 0.44 -1.57 19.75
C ILE A 213 1.02 -1.29 21.14
N GLU A 214 0.24 -0.70 22.05
CA GLU A 214 0.67 -0.42 23.43
C GLU A 214 1.08 -1.70 24.18
N ARG A 215 0.31 -2.78 24.06
CA ARG A 215 0.67 -4.09 24.64
C ARG A 215 1.97 -4.64 24.07
N GLN A 216 2.19 -4.49 22.77
CA GLN A 216 3.43 -4.93 22.11
C GLN A 216 4.62 -4.11 22.59
N GLU A 217 4.46 -2.79 22.71
CA GLU A 217 5.49 -1.89 23.19
C GLU A 217 5.89 -2.21 24.64
N GLU A 218 4.92 -2.41 25.52
CA GLU A 218 5.17 -2.77 26.91
C GLU A 218 5.93 -4.10 27.03
N LYS A 219 5.55 -5.10 26.22
CA LYS A 219 6.23 -6.40 26.17
C LYS A 219 7.71 -6.24 25.76
N LEU A 220 8.00 -5.47 24.72
CA LEU A 220 9.37 -5.22 24.27
C LEU A 220 10.18 -4.42 25.30
N ARG A 221 9.57 -3.42 25.96
CA ARG A 221 10.21 -2.65 27.05
C ARG A 221 10.59 -3.54 28.24
N ARG A 222 9.76 -4.53 28.58
CA ARG A 222 10.05 -5.49 29.66
C ARG A 222 11.18 -6.45 29.27
N GLN A 223 11.19 -6.95 28.03
CA GLN A 223 12.26 -7.83 27.53
C GLN A 223 13.65 -7.18 27.49
N ARG A 224 13.72 -5.85 27.31
CA ARG A 224 14.99 -5.10 27.34
C ARG A 224 15.51 -4.76 28.76
N LYS A 225 14.67 -4.94 29.79
CA LYS A 225 15.01 -4.61 31.20
C LYS A 225 15.41 -5.83 32.04
N GLY A 226 15.23 -7.04 31.54
CA GLY A 226 15.63 -8.30 32.18
C GLY A 226 16.84 -8.90 31.48
#